data_AF-A0A3R7FZN6-F1
#
_entry.id   AF-A0A3R7FZN6-F1
#
_cell.length_a   1.000
_cell.length_b   1.000
_cell.length_c   1.000
_cell.angle_alpha   90.00
_cell.angle_beta   90.00
_cell.angle_gamma   90.00
#
_symmetry.space_group_name_H-M   'P 1'
#
loop_
_entity.id
_entity.type
_entity.pdbx_description
1 polymer ?
#
loop_
_entity_poly.entity_id
_entity_poly.type
_entity_poly.pdbx_seq_one_letter_code
_entity_poly.pdbx_strand_id
1 'polypeptide(L)'
;PLQQRVLELVIEEPIHGKAIEGDGRTDSLRDILNQFFEGQISLEEAISKVSSELPRHESPHSHSNRVFADGWDERLLRTQASRFYNQAVLELLSERGDNSCFVPHSSQEDRDSPCTIPLAGKEADIDILLNRLNRTYGEADYHDEVKIPNHPHCTHTVVPTSES
;
A
#
# COMPACT_ATOMS: atom_id res chain seq x y z
N PRO A 1 12.56 2.73 -13.94
CA PRO A 1 11.39 1.86 -14.26
C PRO A 1 10.44 1.72 -13.07
N LEU A 2 10.82 1.02 -11.98
CA LEU A 2 9.93 0.78 -10.84
C LEU A 2 9.54 2.06 -10.07
N GLN A 3 10.52 2.85 -9.64
CA GLN A 3 10.24 4.10 -8.91
C GLN A 3 9.31 5.03 -9.70
N GLN A 4 9.58 5.19 -11.00
CA GLN A 4 8.72 5.99 -11.89
C GLN A 4 7.29 5.43 -11.94
N ARG A 5 7.13 4.12 -12.12
CA ARG A 5 5.81 3.48 -12.14
C ARG A 5 5.06 3.67 -10.83
N VAL A 6 5.75 3.57 -9.69
CA VAL A 6 5.15 3.85 -8.38
C VAL A 6 4.66 5.30 -8.28
N LEU A 7 5.46 6.27 -8.73
CA LEU A 7 5.09 7.68 -8.70
C LEU A 7 3.90 7.98 -9.64
N GLU A 8 3.84 7.35 -10.81
CA GLU A 8 2.69 7.43 -11.72
C GLU A 8 1.42 6.91 -11.03
N LEU A 9 1.47 5.73 -10.40
CA LEU A 9 0.34 5.18 -9.64
C LEU A 9 -0.08 6.08 -8.47
N VAL A 10 0.88 6.67 -7.74
CA VAL A 10 0.60 7.64 -6.66
C VAL A 10 -0.12 8.89 -7.19
N ILE A 11 -0.07 9.19 -8.49
CA ILE A 11 -0.81 10.32 -9.08
C ILE A 11 -2.15 9.86 -9.65
N GLU A 12 -2.16 8.76 -10.39
CA GLU A 12 -3.29 8.33 -11.23
C GLU A 12 -4.35 7.56 -10.45
N GLU A 13 -3.94 6.71 -9.52
CA GLU A 13 -4.84 5.77 -8.87
C GLU A 13 -5.67 6.45 -7.76
N PRO A 14 -6.93 6.04 -7.58
CA PRO A 14 -7.74 6.51 -6.47
C PRO A 14 -7.19 6.01 -5.14
N ILE A 15 -7.19 6.91 -4.15
CA ILE A 15 -6.91 6.58 -2.75
C ILE A 15 -8.21 6.74 -1.98
N HIS A 16 -8.72 5.63 -1.43
CA HIS A 16 -9.95 5.62 -0.65
C HIS A 16 -9.64 5.63 0.85
N GLY A 17 -10.38 6.42 1.62
CA GLY A 17 -10.31 6.38 3.07
C GLY A 17 -10.90 7.60 3.76
N LYS A 18 -11.63 7.38 4.85
CA LYS A 18 -12.25 8.47 5.63
C LYS A 18 -11.24 9.46 6.20
N ALA A 19 -10.01 9.02 6.48
CA ALA A 19 -8.95 9.88 7.04
C ALA A 19 -8.46 10.94 6.03
N ILE A 20 -8.66 10.72 4.73
CA ILE A 20 -8.26 11.62 3.64
C ILE A 20 -9.43 12.35 2.97
N GLU A 21 -10.66 12.14 3.47
CA GLU A 21 -11.81 12.94 3.09
C GLU A 21 -11.72 14.34 3.71
N GLY A 22 -12.05 15.37 2.92
CA GLY A 22 -11.90 16.78 3.27
C GLY A 22 -10.95 17.49 2.30
N ASP A 23 -11.14 18.78 2.13
CA ASP A 23 -10.46 19.57 1.10
C ASP A 23 -8.92 19.46 1.20
N GLY A 24 -8.28 19.12 0.08
CA GLY A 24 -6.82 19.05 -0.06
C GLY A 24 -6.11 17.87 0.61
N ARG A 25 -6.79 17.10 1.47
CA ARG A 25 -6.13 16.04 2.27
C ARG A 25 -5.58 14.88 1.44
N THR A 26 -6.29 14.51 0.37
CA THR A 26 -5.80 13.46 -0.54
C THR A 26 -4.55 13.93 -1.29
N ASP A 27 -4.52 15.19 -1.73
CA ASP A 27 -3.35 15.77 -2.42
C ASP A 27 -2.16 15.85 -1.48
N SER A 28 -2.35 16.27 -0.22
CA SER A 28 -1.29 16.24 0.80
C SER A 28 -0.73 14.83 1.03
N LEU A 29 -1.59 13.80 1.05
CA LEU A 29 -1.11 12.42 1.15
C LEU A 29 -0.28 12.02 -0.08
N ARG A 30 -0.68 12.42 -1.29
CA ARG A 30 0.08 12.14 -2.52
C ARG A 30 1.45 12.81 -2.47
N ASP A 31 1.54 14.06 -2.03
CA ASP A 31 2.81 14.77 -1.88
C ASP A 31 3.75 14.09 -0.88
N ILE A 32 3.22 13.58 0.24
CA ILE A 32 4.01 12.83 1.22
C ILE A 32 4.50 11.50 0.63
N LEU A 33 3.62 10.75 -0.06
CA LEU A 33 3.99 9.49 -0.72
C LEU A 33 5.05 9.71 -1.80
N ASN A 34 4.95 10.78 -2.59
CA ASN A 34 5.95 11.15 -3.60
C ASN A 34 7.31 11.43 -2.95
N GLN A 35 7.36 12.31 -1.93
CA GLN A 35 8.61 12.57 -1.18
C GLN A 35 9.23 11.28 -0.62
N PHE A 36 8.40 10.38 -0.08
CA PHE A 36 8.84 9.09 0.45
C PHE A 36 9.43 8.19 -0.65
N PHE A 37 8.74 8.00 -1.77
CA PHE A 37 9.21 7.15 -2.86
C PHE A 37 10.38 7.75 -3.64
N GLU A 38 10.52 9.07 -3.64
CA GLU A 38 11.71 9.77 -4.15
C GLU A 38 12.92 9.65 -3.20
N GLY A 39 12.73 9.11 -1.99
CA GLY A 39 13.78 8.98 -0.98
C GLY A 39 14.17 10.32 -0.35
N GLN A 40 13.32 11.34 -0.45
CA GLN A 40 13.56 12.67 0.13
C GLN A 40 13.29 12.69 1.64
N ILE A 41 12.40 11.81 2.12
CA ILE A 41 12.05 11.66 3.53
C ILE A 41 12.06 10.19 3.94
N SER A 42 12.39 9.92 5.20
CA SER A 42 12.32 8.59 5.79
C SER A 42 10.87 8.14 6.02
N LEU A 43 10.69 6.86 6.37
CA LEU A 43 9.38 6.36 6.78
C LEU A 43 8.86 7.08 8.03
N GLU A 44 9.71 7.27 9.05
CA GLU A 44 9.33 7.99 10.27
C GLU A 44 8.94 9.45 9.98
N GLU A 45 9.67 10.11 9.09
CA GLU A 45 9.36 11.48 8.66
C GLU A 45 8.05 11.55 7.90
N ALA A 46 7.78 10.59 7.01
CA ALA A 46 6.53 10.50 6.27
C ALA A 46 5.33 10.25 7.20
N ILE A 47 5.45 9.38 8.22
CA ILE A 47 4.40 9.15 9.22
C ILE A 47 4.12 10.44 10.00
N SER A 48 5.17 11.11 10.45
CA SER A 48 5.07 12.40 11.16
C SER A 48 4.34 13.45 10.30
N LYS A 49 4.70 13.54 9.01
CA LYS A 49 4.05 14.43 8.04
C LYS A 49 2.58 14.13 7.85
N VAL A 50 2.17 12.86 7.80
CA VAL A 50 0.75 12.49 7.72
C VAL A 50 -0.01 13.07 8.92
N SER A 51 0.53 12.93 10.13
CA SER A 51 -0.09 13.47 11.34
C SER A 51 -0.15 15.01 11.36
N SER A 52 0.87 15.69 10.83
CA SER A 52 0.94 17.17 10.84
C SER A 52 0.17 17.84 9.70
N GLU A 53 0.20 17.26 8.50
CA GLU A 53 -0.39 17.84 7.29
C GLU A 53 -1.85 17.39 7.08
N LEU A 54 -2.25 16.26 7.69
CA LEU A 54 -3.62 15.77 7.67
C LEU A 54 -4.20 15.73 9.09
N PRO A 55 -4.18 16.84 9.86
CA PRO A 55 -4.52 16.81 11.26
C PRO A 55 -5.99 16.44 11.46
N ARG A 56 -6.26 15.69 12.53
CA ARG A 56 -7.60 15.18 12.87
C ARG A 56 -8.67 16.27 12.96
N HIS A 57 -8.33 17.43 13.52
CA HIS A 57 -9.29 18.50 13.80
C HIS A 57 -9.82 19.20 12.54
N GLU A 58 -9.14 19.05 11.40
CA GLU A 58 -9.57 19.60 10.11
C GLU A 58 -10.39 18.60 9.28
N SER A 59 -10.49 17.34 9.71
CA SER A 59 -11.28 16.33 9.01
C SER A 59 -12.78 16.45 9.32
N PRO A 60 -13.68 16.21 8.34
CA PRO A 60 -15.12 16.05 8.62
C PRO A 60 -15.41 14.88 9.58
N HIS A 61 -14.47 13.95 9.75
CA HIS A 61 -14.56 12.81 10.66
C HIS A 61 -13.82 13.03 11.98
N SER A 62 -13.52 14.28 12.35
CA SER A 62 -12.73 14.63 13.56
C SER A 62 -13.25 14.03 14.86
N HIS A 63 -14.54 13.74 14.96
CA HIS A 63 -15.18 13.13 16.14
C HIS A 63 -15.09 11.58 16.15
N SER A 64 -14.62 10.95 15.07
CA SER A 64 -14.60 9.50 14.92
C SER A 64 -13.29 8.87 15.36
N ASN A 65 -13.29 8.27 16.55
CA ASN A 65 -12.16 7.47 17.04
C ASN A 65 -11.90 6.21 16.21
N ARG A 66 -12.86 5.78 15.38
CA ARG A 66 -12.64 4.65 14.45
C ARG A 66 -11.78 5.08 13.26
N VAL A 67 -11.95 6.32 12.78
CA VAL A 67 -11.14 6.86 11.66
C VAL A 67 -9.75 7.26 12.16
N PHE A 68 -9.71 7.92 13.32
CA PHE A 68 -8.49 8.42 13.93
C PHE A 68 -8.14 7.65 15.21
N ALA A 69 -8.12 6.32 15.12
CA ALA A 69 -7.60 5.47 16.20
C ALA A 69 -6.07 5.64 16.31
N ASP A 70 -5.50 5.32 17.47
CA ASP A 70 -4.05 5.39 17.68
C ASP A 70 -3.28 4.68 16.56
N GLY A 71 -2.26 5.32 15.99
CA GLY A 71 -1.49 4.84 14.83
C GLY A 71 -2.22 4.88 13.48
N TRP A 72 -3.27 5.70 13.31
CA TRP A 72 -4.00 5.82 12.04
C TRP A 72 -3.12 6.34 10.89
N ASP A 73 -2.19 7.22 11.20
CA ASP A 73 -1.22 7.85 10.32
C ASP A 73 -0.24 6.80 9.76
N GLU A 74 0.36 6.01 10.65
CA GLU A 74 1.23 4.90 10.26
C GLU A 74 0.46 3.89 9.40
N ARG A 75 -0.75 3.49 9.83
CA ARG A 75 -1.56 2.53 9.07
C ARG A 75 -1.91 3.05 7.68
N LEU A 76 -2.28 4.33 7.58
CA LEU A 76 -2.60 4.98 6.30
C LEU A 76 -1.39 4.95 5.37
N LEU A 77 -0.25 5.45 5.82
CA LEU A 77 0.96 5.55 5.02
C LEU A 77 1.46 4.16 4.59
N ARG A 78 1.62 3.22 5.53
CA ARG A 78 2.14 1.88 5.21
C ARG A 78 1.25 1.12 4.25
N THR A 79 -0.08 1.25 4.39
CA THR A 79 -1.02 0.60 3.48
C THR A 79 -0.84 1.13 2.06
N GLN A 80 -0.80 2.45 1.87
CA GLN A 80 -0.66 3.03 0.53
C GLN A 80 0.74 2.79 -0.05
N ALA A 81 1.79 2.91 0.75
CA ALA A 81 3.15 2.64 0.30
C ALA A 81 3.33 1.18 -0.13
N SER A 82 2.85 0.23 0.67
CA SER A 82 2.89 -1.19 0.32
C SER A 82 2.03 -1.49 -0.91
N ARG A 83 0.82 -0.91 -1.01
CA ARG A 83 -0.05 -1.05 -2.18
C ARG A 83 0.65 -0.60 -3.45
N PHE A 84 1.10 0.65 -3.52
CA PHE A 84 1.66 1.21 -4.75
C PHE A 84 2.94 0.52 -5.19
N TYR A 85 3.80 0.15 -4.23
CA TYR A 85 4.99 -0.64 -4.54
C TYR A 85 4.61 -1.98 -5.17
N ASN A 86 3.73 -2.75 -4.53
CA ASN A 86 3.38 -4.09 -5.01
C ASN A 86 2.59 -4.04 -6.32
N GLN A 87 1.71 -3.07 -6.48
CA GLN A 87 0.99 -2.84 -7.74
C GLN A 87 1.95 -2.54 -8.88
N ALA A 88 2.91 -1.63 -8.68
CA ALA A 88 3.90 -1.31 -9.70
C ALA A 88 4.76 -2.51 -10.10
N VAL A 89 5.17 -3.35 -9.14
CA VAL A 89 5.91 -4.59 -9.45
C VAL A 89 5.04 -5.56 -10.25
N LEU A 90 3.81 -5.81 -9.82
CA LEU A 90 2.90 -6.74 -10.50
C LEU A 90 2.59 -6.29 -11.94
N GLU A 91 2.34 -5.00 -12.15
CA GLU A 91 2.09 -4.44 -13.48
C GLU A 91 3.32 -4.59 -14.39
N LEU A 92 4.53 -4.26 -13.89
CA LEU A 92 5.76 -4.40 -14.67
C LEU A 92 6.08 -5.87 -15.01
N LEU A 93 5.78 -6.82 -14.12
CA LEU A 93 5.93 -8.25 -14.40
C LEU A 93 4.92 -8.73 -15.46
N SER A 94 3.66 -8.29 -15.34
CA SER A 94 2.62 -8.59 -16.33
C SER A 94 2.98 -8.03 -17.71
N GLU A 95 3.45 -6.78 -17.78
CA GLU A 95 3.91 -6.13 -19.02
C GLU A 95 5.09 -6.85 -19.68
N ARG A 96 5.94 -7.51 -18.88
CA ARG A 96 7.05 -8.35 -19.36
C ARG A 96 6.58 -9.71 -19.90
N GLY A 97 5.34 -10.09 -19.62
CA GLY A 97 4.75 -11.38 -20.00
C GLY A 97 4.95 -12.49 -18.97
N ASP A 98 5.29 -12.15 -17.73
CA ASP A 98 5.32 -13.13 -16.65
C ASP A 98 3.91 -13.46 -16.18
N ASN A 99 3.69 -14.73 -15.81
CA ASN A 99 2.40 -15.20 -15.27
C ASN A 99 2.45 -15.41 -13.75
N SER A 100 3.64 -15.61 -13.18
CA SER A 100 3.84 -15.79 -11.74
C SER A 100 4.93 -14.87 -11.19
N CYS A 101 4.78 -14.55 -9.91
CA CYS A 101 5.74 -13.83 -9.10
C CYS A 101 6.05 -14.62 -7.83
N PHE A 102 7.09 -14.24 -7.11
CA PHE A 102 7.45 -14.84 -5.81
C PHE A 102 7.22 -13.84 -4.67
N VAL A 103 6.79 -14.35 -3.51
CA VAL A 103 6.65 -13.57 -2.29
C VAL A 103 7.64 -14.10 -1.26
N PRO A 104 8.79 -13.45 -1.03
CA PRO A 104 9.77 -13.89 -0.06
C PRO A 104 9.25 -13.73 1.37
N HIS A 105 9.86 -14.49 2.28
CA HIS A 105 9.68 -14.26 3.71
C HIS A 105 10.21 -12.87 4.10
N SER A 106 9.47 -12.17 4.95
CA SER A 106 9.97 -10.98 5.63
C SER A 106 10.55 -11.36 6.99
N SER A 107 11.67 -10.74 7.37
CA SER A 107 12.22 -10.89 8.72
C SER A 107 11.31 -10.31 9.82
N GLN A 108 10.30 -9.54 9.42
CA GLN A 108 9.31 -8.90 10.29
C GLN A 108 7.87 -9.40 10.04
N GLU A 109 7.69 -10.50 9.31
CA GLU A 109 6.34 -11.05 9.12
C GLU A 109 5.78 -11.65 10.42
N ASP A 110 4.47 -11.48 10.61
CA ASP A 110 3.73 -12.29 11.56
C ASP A 110 3.42 -13.65 10.91
N ARG A 111 3.97 -14.73 11.47
CA ARG A 111 3.89 -16.09 10.90
C ARG A 111 2.46 -16.61 10.80
N ASP A 112 1.56 -16.11 11.64
CA ASP A 112 0.17 -16.55 11.68
C ASP A 112 -0.76 -15.60 10.91
N SER A 113 -0.19 -14.61 10.21
CA SER A 113 -1.00 -13.64 9.47
C SER A 113 -1.67 -14.26 8.23
N PRO A 114 -2.86 -13.76 7.83
CA PRO A 114 -3.56 -14.26 6.65
C PRO A 114 -2.82 -14.05 5.32
N CYS A 115 -1.78 -13.21 5.27
CA CYS A 115 -0.93 -13.07 4.09
C CYS A 115 0.30 -13.98 4.14
N THR A 116 0.89 -14.20 5.33
CA THR A 116 2.08 -15.03 5.50
C THR A 116 1.78 -16.49 5.19
N ILE A 117 0.75 -17.07 5.83
CA ILE A 117 0.40 -18.49 5.69
C ILE A 117 0.24 -18.92 4.21
N PRO A 118 -0.53 -18.20 3.38
CA PRO A 118 -0.74 -18.59 1.98
C PRO A 118 0.31 -18.08 1.00
N LEU A 119 1.01 -16.95 1.25
CA LEU A 119 1.89 -16.32 0.25
C LEU A 119 3.38 -16.40 0.57
N ALA A 120 3.80 -16.30 1.83
CA ALA A 120 5.23 -16.20 2.14
C ALA A 120 5.99 -17.48 1.74
N GLY A 121 7.12 -17.28 1.05
CA GLY A 121 7.97 -18.35 0.51
C GLY A 121 7.37 -19.10 -0.68
N LYS A 122 6.36 -18.52 -1.37
CA LYS A 122 5.63 -19.19 -2.45
C LYS A 122 5.53 -18.34 -3.71
N GLU A 123 5.33 -19.03 -4.83
CA GLU A 123 4.87 -18.41 -6.06
C GLU A 123 3.39 -18.07 -5.99
N ALA A 124 3.01 -16.99 -6.66
CA ALA A 124 1.65 -16.53 -6.81
C ALA A 124 1.39 -16.07 -8.24
N ASP A 125 0.16 -16.23 -8.70
CA ASP A 125 -0.29 -15.77 -10.00
C ASP A 125 -0.43 -14.24 -9.99
N ILE A 126 0.19 -13.59 -10.98
CA ILE A 126 0.27 -12.12 -11.07
C ILE A 126 -1.12 -11.52 -11.28
N ASP A 127 -1.90 -12.07 -12.21
CA ASP A 127 -3.21 -11.54 -12.57
C ASP A 127 -4.19 -11.67 -11.39
N ILE A 128 -4.14 -12.79 -10.66
CA ILE A 128 -4.94 -13.00 -9.46
C ILE A 128 -4.57 -11.98 -8.37
N LEU A 129 -3.28 -11.79 -8.07
CA LEU A 129 -2.85 -10.84 -7.04
C LEU A 129 -3.18 -9.40 -7.41
N LEU A 130 -2.92 -9.01 -8.66
CA LEU A 130 -3.20 -7.67 -9.17
C LEU A 130 -4.70 -7.38 -9.17
N ASN A 131 -5.54 -8.34 -9.61
CA ASN A 131 -6.99 -8.20 -9.56
C ASN A 131 -7.50 -7.95 -8.13
N ARG A 132 -7.04 -8.76 -7.16
CA ARG A 132 -7.45 -8.61 -5.75
C ARG A 132 -6.98 -7.30 -5.13
N LEU A 133 -5.77 -6.85 -5.46
CA LEU A 133 -5.23 -5.56 -5.03
C LEU A 133 -6.10 -4.42 -5.58
N ASN A 134 -6.36 -4.43 -6.89
CA ASN A 134 -7.13 -3.38 -7.57
C ASN A 134 -8.58 -3.34 -7.11
N ARG A 135 -9.23 -4.50 -6.95
CA ARG A 135 -10.59 -4.56 -6.36
C ARG A 135 -10.63 -3.92 -4.98
N THR A 136 -9.73 -4.32 -4.09
CA THR A 136 -9.76 -3.80 -2.71
C THR A 136 -9.39 -2.32 -2.65
N TYR A 137 -8.32 -1.89 -3.31
CA TYR A 137 -7.76 -0.56 -3.10
C TYR A 137 -8.08 0.46 -4.20
N GLY A 138 -8.28 0.02 -5.44
CA GLY A 138 -8.69 0.86 -6.56
C GLY A 138 -10.21 1.05 -6.62
N GLU A 139 -10.97 -0.03 -6.44
CA GLU A 139 -12.44 -0.03 -6.60
C GLU A 139 -13.20 0.07 -5.26
N ALA A 140 -12.50 -0.03 -4.14
CA ALA A 140 -13.07 -0.13 -2.80
C ALA A 140 -14.03 -1.33 -2.61
N ASP A 141 -13.83 -2.41 -3.39
CA ASP A 141 -14.48 -3.70 -3.24
C ASP A 141 -13.73 -4.57 -2.22
N TYR A 142 -14.05 -4.36 -0.94
CA TYR A 142 -13.39 -5.06 0.17
C TYR A 142 -13.85 -6.52 0.28
N HIS A 143 -12.91 -7.44 0.09
CA HIS A 143 -13.12 -8.89 0.19
C HIS A 143 -12.04 -9.58 1.05
N ASP A 144 -12.35 -10.81 1.49
CA ASP A 144 -11.46 -11.62 2.34
C ASP A 144 -10.39 -12.39 1.55
N GLU A 145 -10.41 -12.33 0.22
CA GLU A 145 -9.35 -12.95 -0.57
C GLU A 145 -7.99 -12.28 -0.32
N VAL A 146 -6.96 -13.12 -0.19
CA VAL A 146 -5.62 -12.71 0.19
C VAL A 146 -4.93 -11.94 -0.94
N LYS A 147 -4.32 -10.83 -0.56
CA LYS A 147 -3.65 -9.84 -1.41
C LYS A 147 -2.45 -9.25 -0.67
N ILE A 148 -1.65 -8.44 -1.36
CA ILE A 148 -0.54 -7.70 -0.76
C ILE A 148 -0.71 -6.20 -1.05
N PRO A 149 -0.81 -5.32 -0.04
CA PRO A 149 -0.90 -5.65 1.39
C PRO A 149 -2.27 -6.27 1.74
N ASN A 150 -2.30 -7.17 2.73
CA ASN A 150 -3.56 -7.68 3.29
C ASN A 150 -4.04 -6.87 4.51
N HIS A 151 -3.11 -6.23 5.22
CA HIS A 151 -3.36 -5.41 6.38
C HIS A 151 -2.29 -4.30 6.48
N PRO A 152 -2.49 -3.24 7.29
CA PRO A 152 -1.59 -2.09 7.32
C PRO A 152 -0.15 -2.37 7.74
N HIS A 153 0.08 -3.47 8.46
CA HIS A 153 1.41 -3.93 8.90
C HIS A 153 1.93 -5.09 8.04
N CYS A 154 1.35 -5.33 6.87
CA CYS A 154 1.85 -6.34 5.94
C CYS A 154 3.25 -5.92 5.47
N THR A 155 4.22 -6.80 5.68
CA THR A 155 5.65 -6.56 5.36
C THR A 155 6.09 -7.27 4.08
N HIS A 156 5.18 -7.99 3.41
CA HIS A 156 5.47 -8.70 2.18
C HIS A 156 5.61 -7.76 0.98
N THR A 157 6.55 -8.11 0.11
CA THR A 157 6.73 -7.50 -1.20
C THR A 157 6.71 -8.58 -2.27
N VAL A 158 6.28 -8.24 -3.47
CA VAL A 158 6.39 -9.13 -4.64
C VAL A 158 7.75 -8.96 -5.30
N VAL A 159 8.35 -10.06 -5.76
CA VAL A 159 9.59 -10.07 -6.55
C VAL A 159 9.44 -10.99 -7.78
N PRO A 160 10.26 -10.82 -8.84
CA PRO A 160 10.34 -11.77 -9.94
C PRO A 160 10.68 -13.19 -9.46
N THR A 161 10.15 -14.22 -10.12
CA THR A 161 10.53 -15.62 -9.85
C THR A 161 12.00 -15.93 -10.14
N SER A 162 12.67 -15.15 -10.98
CA SER A 162 14.12 -15.28 -11.21
C SER A 162 14.98 -14.83 -10.02
N GLU A 163 14.40 -14.14 -9.04
CA GLU A 163 15.09 -13.59 -7.87
C GLU A 163 14.71 -14.32 -6.56
N SER A 164 13.98 -15.43 -6.66
CA SER A 164 13.59 -16.29 -5.54
C SER A 164 14.69 -17.25 -5.08
#